data_AF-A0A841IN33-F1
#
_entry.id   AF-A0A841IN33-F1
#
_cell.length_a   1.000
_cell.length_b   1.000
_cell.length_c   1.000
_cell.angle_alpha   90.00
_cell.angle_beta   90.00
_cell.angle_gamma   90.00
#
_symmetry.space_group_name_H-M   'P 1'
#
loop_
_entity.id
_entity.type
_entity.pdbx_description
1 polymer ?
#
loop_
_entity_poly.entity_id
_entity_poly.type
_entity_poly.pdbx_seq_one_letter_code
_entity_poly.pdbx_strand_id
1 'polypeptide(L)'
;MTSADETGMHRYETSDGRSVYSDSSGVLTLSQIRQLRSEMDPEEALYDVYRTVSTEGETVWYGPAGEELLPDDITYLEEQVREGESQSTRQSLLPEQNMLNFLLFVPIGVIAVLALSSWPLRLLAGPTLSLAVEALQWVLATGRASDTADLVANSSGALVGVALMAGALYIGTRRSALPENR
;
A
#
# COMPACT_ATOMS: atom_id res chain seq x y z
N MET A 1 -1.05 -1.13 -14.05
CA MET A 1 -2.30 -1.37 -13.31
C MET A 1 -2.33 -2.87 -13.03
N THR A 2 -2.07 -3.31 -11.80
CA THR A 2 -1.91 -4.75 -11.50
C THR A 2 -3.28 -5.40 -11.40
N SER A 3 -3.70 -6.09 -12.45
CA SER A 3 -4.84 -7.01 -12.40
C SER A 3 -4.29 -8.38 -12.01
N ALA A 4 -4.62 -8.85 -10.81
CA ALA A 4 -4.45 -10.27 -10.50
C ALA A 4 -5.56 -11.01 -11.26
N ASP A 5 -5.15 -11.86 -12.20
CA ASP A 5 -6.09 -12.69 -12.95
C ASP A 5 -6.53 -13.89 -12.08
N GLU A 6 -7.68 -14.50 -12.38
CA GLU A 6 -8.26 -15.62 -11.61
C GLU A 6 -7.32 -16.85 -11.52
N THR A 7 -6.25 -16.84 -12.33
CA THR A 7 -5.17 -17.83 -12.38
C THR A 7 -4.12 -17.71 -11.27
N GLY A 8 -4.19 -16.67 -10.42
CA GLY A 8 -3.20 -16.44 -9.33
C GLY A 8 -1.87 -15.87 -9.84
N MET A 9 -1.88 -15.30 -11.04
CA MET A 9 -0.73 -14.78 -11.76
C MET A 9 -0.74 -13.25 -11.70
N HIS A 10 0.44 -12.67 -11.47
CA HIS A 10 0.68 -11.24 -11.50
C HIS A 10 1.23 -10.83 -12.86
N ARG A 11 0.61 -9.82 -13.48
CA ARG A 11 1.09 -9.18 -14.70
C ARG A 11 1.68 -7.81 -14.37
N TYR A 12 2.89 -7.57 -14.86
CA TYR A 12 3.58 -6.29 -14.81
C TYR A 12 3.81 -5.79 -16.22
N GLU A 13 3.51 -4.53 -16.48
CA GLU A 13 3.78 -3.89 -17.76
C GLU A 13 5.07 -3.08 -17.61
N THR A 14 6.05 -3.35 -18.47
CA THR A 14 7.33 -2.65 -18.49
C THR A 14 7.19 -1.33 -19.28
N SER A 15 8.11 -0.39 -19.04
CA SER A 15 8.09 0.95 -19.65
C SER A 15 8.25 0.95 -21.17
N ASP A 16 8.72 -0.15 -21.75
CA ASP A 16 8.81 -0.38 -23.19
C ASP A 16 7.63 -1.18 -23.76
N GLY A 17 6.57 -1.40 -22.95
CA GLY A 17 5.31 -2.02 -23.37
C GLY A 17 5.32 -3.54 -23.37
N ARG A 18 6.36 -4.20 -22.84
CA ARG A 18 6.35 -5.66 -22.64
C ARG A 18 5.54 -6.01 -21.40
N SER A 19 4.96 -7.21 -21.38
CA SER A 19 4.27 -7.74 -20.20
C SER A 19 5.07 -8.88 -19.59
N VAL A 20 5.33 -8.79 -18.29
CA VAL A 20 5.98 -9.84 -17.51
C VAL A 20 4.95 -10.53 -16.64
N TYR A 21 4.88 -11.84 -16.75
CA TYR A 21 4.00 -12.69 -15.94
C TYR A 21 4.81 -13.44 -14.89
N SER A 22 4.32 -13.44 -13.66
CA SER A 22 4.88 -14.21 -12.56
C SER A 22 3.78 -14.77 -11.65
N ASP A 23 4.05 -15.82 -10.90
CA ASP A 23 3.16 -16.29 -9.84
C ASP A 23 3.60 -15.73 -8.47
N SER A 24 3.02 -16.21 -7.37
CA SER A 24 3.39 -15.79 -6.01
C SER A 24 4.82 -16.14 -5.59
N SER A 25 5.46 -17.11 -6.24
CA SER A 25 6.88 -17.43 -6.09
C SER A 25 7.78 -16.56 -6.97
N GLY A 26 7.16 -15.76 -7.85
CA GLY A 26 7.82 -14.90 -8.79
C GLY A 26 8.29 -15.65 -10.05
N VAL A 27 8.07 -16.95 -10.19
CA VAL A 27 8.54 -17.72 -11.35
C VAL A 27 7.42 -18.62 -11.85
N LEU A 28 7.33 -18.80 -13.16
CA LEU A 28 6.33 -19.65 -13.78
C LEU A 28 6.90 -21.01 -14.10
N THR A 29 6.11 -22.06 -13.87
CA THR A 29 6.38 -23.39 -14.43
C THR A 29 6.08 -23.42 -15.92
N LEU A 30 6.73 -24.34 -16.65
CA LEU A 30 6.45 -24.57 -18.07
C LEU A 30 4.97 -24.90 -18.34
N SER A 31 4.28 -25.56 -17.40
CA SER A 31 2.83 -25.79 -17.49
C SER A 31 2.03 -24.50 -17.43
N GLN A 32 2.36 -23.59 -16.51
CA GLN A 32 1.70 -22.28 -16.39
C GLN A 32 1.93 -21.43 -17.65
N ILE A 33 3.16 -21.43 -18.19
CA ILE A 33 3.48 -20.71 -19.43
C ILE A 33 2.66 -21.24 -20.61
N ARG A 34 2.56 -22.57 -20.76
CA ARG A 34 1.75 -23.18 -21.83
C ARG A 34 0.27 -22.88 -21.69
N GLN A 35 -0.25 -22.90 -20.47
CA GLN A 35 -1.65 -22.57 -20.19
C GLN A 35 -1.93 -21.11 -20.55
N LEU A 36 -1.12 -20.16 -20.04
CA LEU A 36 -1.22 -18.74 -20.38
C LEU A 36 -1.24 -18.52 -21.89
N ARG A 37 -0.28 -19.14 -22.61
CA ARG A 37 -0.18 -19.02 -24.07
C ARG A 37 -1.41 -19.59 -24.80
N SER A 38 -2.06 -20.61 -24.24
CA SER A 38 -3.26 -21.21 -24.85
C SER A 38 -4.52 -20.37 -24.66
N GLU A 39 -4.54 -19.51 -23.64
CA GLU A 39 -5.66 -18.64 -23.29
C GLU A 39 -5.51 -17.23 -23.89
N MET A 40 -4.28 -16.80 -24.20
CA MET A 40 -3.99 -15.48 -24.76
C MET A 40 -4.23 -15.36 -26.27
N ASP A 41 -4.58 -14.15 -26.71
CA ASP A 41 -4.60 -13.80 -28.12
C ASP A 41 -3.17 -13.89 -28.69
N PRO A 42 -2.94 -14.61 -29.80
CA PRO A 42 -1.63 -14.69 -30.44
C PRO A 42 -1.02 -13.32 -30.80
N GLU A 43 -1.81 -12.25 -30.96
CA GLU A 43 -1.26 -10.89 -31.13
C GLU A 43 -0.73 -10.28 -29.83
N GLU A 44 -1.33 -10.60 -28.67
CA GLU A 44 -0.84 -10.14 -27.35
C GLU A 44 0.41 -10.91 -26.92
N ALA A 45 0.46 -12.21 -27.21
CA ALA A 45 1.57 -13.10 -26.87
C ALA A 45 2.93 -12.67 -27.48
N LEU A 46 2.92 -11.78 -28.49
CA LEU A 46 4.11 -11.26 -29.16
C LEU A 46 4.93 -10.28 -28.32
N TYR A 47 4.42 -9.82 -27.18
CA TYR A 47 5.08 -8.85 -26.31
C TYR A 47 5.36 -9.38 -24.89
N ASP A 48 5.12 -10.68 -24.68
CA ASP A 48 5.19 -11.27 -23.35
C ASP A 48 6.55 -11.90 -23.05
N VAL A 49 6.98 -11.70 -21.82
CA VAL A 49 8.19 -12.28 -21.26
C VAL A 49 7.85 -13.13 -20.05
N TYR A 50 8.48 -14.30 -19.98
CA TYR A 50 8.23 -15.30 -18.94
C TYR A 50 9.50 -15.53 -18.12
N ARG A 51 9.39 -15.46 -16.79
CA ARG A 51 10.46 -15.84 -15.85
C ARG A 51 10.20 -17.25 -15.34
N THR A 52 11.13 -18.19 -15.50
CA THR A 52 11.02 -19.58 -15.02
C THR A 52 12.29 -20.02 -14.32
N VAL A 53 12.22 -21.15 -13.61
CA VAL A 53 13.39 -21.84 -13.05
C VAL A 53 13.72 -23.03 -13.94
N SER A 54 14.99 -23.17 -14.33
CA SER A 54 15.50 -24.30 -15.10
C SER A 54 15.50 -25.58 -14.25
N THR A 55 15.66 -26.73 -14.89
CA THR A 55 15.83 -28.01 -14.18
C THR A 55 17.07 -28.06 -13.29
N GLU A 56 18.04 -27.16 -13.52
CA GLU A 56 19.26 -27.02 -12.75
C GLU A 56 19.13 -26.00 -11.61
N GLY A 57 17.95 -25.36 -11.47
CA GLY A 57 17.67 -24.38 -10.42
C GLY A 57 18.06 -22.94 -10.78
N GLU A 58 18.48 -22.68 -12.02
CA GLU A 58 18.83 -21.34 -12.48
C GLU A 58 17.60 -20.60 -12.99
N THR A 59 17.49 -19.29 -12.72
CA THR A 59 16.42 -18.46 -13.26
C THR A 59 16.70 -18.18 -14.74
N VAL A 60 15.74 -18.53 -15.60
CA VAL A 60 15.82 -18.33 -17.05
C VAL A 60 14.64 -17.49 -17.50
N TRP A 61 14.90 -16.58 -18.43
CA TRP A 61 13.90 -15.69 -19.00
C TRP A 61 13.66 -16.03 -20.47
N TYR A 62 12.39 -16.16 -20.84
CA TYR A 62 11.99 -16.47 -22.22
C TYR A 62 11.24 -15.31 -22.84
N GLY A 63 11.64 -14.94 -24.06
CA GLY A 63 10.97 -13.97 -24.90
C GLY A 63 9.71 -14.53 -25.59
N PRO A 64 9.04 -13.69 -26.40
CA PRO A 64 7.75 -14.01 -27.02
C PRO A 64 7.78 -15.24 -27.93
N ALA A 65 8.86 -15.44 -28.68
CA ALA A 65 9.04 -16.60 -29.56
C ALA A 65 9.55 -17.86 -28.81
N GLY A 66 9.71 -17.78 -27.48
CA GLY A 66 10.24 -18.87 -26.65
C GLY A 66 11.76 -18.99 -26.69
N GLU A 67 12.44 -17.97 -27.19
CA GLU A 67 13.88 -17.80 -27.14
C GLU A 67 14.33 -17.41 -25.72
N GLU A 68 15.49 -17.92 -25.31
CA GLU A 68 16.12 -17.47 -24.08
C GLU A 68 16.67 -16.05 -24.26
N LEU A 69 16.36 -15.15 -23.33
CA LEU A 69 16.78 -13.75 -23.40
C LEU A 69 18.26 -13.59 -23.09
N LEU A 70 18.88 -12.56 -23.70
CA LEU A 70 20.28 -12.23 -23.45
C LEU A 70 20.46 -11.63 -22.04
N PRO A 71 21.64 -11.78 -21.41
CA PRO A 71 21.89 -11.28 -20.06
C PRO A 71 21.61 -9.78 -19.86
N ASP A 72 21.86 -8.96 -20.88
CA ASP A 72 21.61 -7.51 -20.83
C ASP A 72 20.11 -7.20 -20.79
N ASP A 73 19.29 -7.94 -21.56
CA ASP A 73 17.83 -7.81 -21.55
C ASP A 73 17.24 -8.29 -20.22
N ILE A 74 17.79 -9.38 -19.66
CA ILE A 74 17.41 -9.92 -18.37
C ILE A 74 17.62 -8.88 -17.27
N THR A 75 18.81 -8.26 -17.22
CA THR A 75 19.15 -7.28 -16.18
C THR A 75 18.18 -6.10 -16.21
N TYR A 76 17.83 -5.61 -17.39
CA TYR A 76 16.86 -4.53 -17.57
C TYR A 76 15.45 -4.92 -17.09
N LEU A 77 14.98 -6.12 -17.45
CA LEU A 77 13.66 -6.60 -17.05
C LEU A 77 13.58 -6.90 -15.55
N GLU A 78 14.64 -7.44 -14.96
CA GLU A 78 14.74 -7.67 -13.52
C GLU A 78 14.62 -6.36 -12.73
N GLU A 79 15.27 -5.30 -13.20
CA GLU A 79 15.14 -3.97 -12.58
C GLU A 79 13.69 -3.47 -12.62
N GLN A 80 13.03 -3.58 -13.77
CA GLN A 80 11.64 -3.13 -13.91
C GLN A 80 10.64 -3.96 -13.11
N VAL A 81 10.81 -5.29 -13.11
CA VAL A 81 9.94 -6.18 -12.34
C VAL A 81 10.12 -5.92 -10.86
N ARG A 82 11.36 -5.74 -10.38
CA ARG A 82 11.65 -5.35 -9.00
C ARG A 82 10.96 -4.04 -8.64
N GLU A 83 10.98 -3.04 -9.53
CA GLU A 83 10.29 -1.77 -9.34
C GLU A 83 8.76 -1.94 -9.30
N GLY A 84 8.20 -2.71 -10.24
CA GLY A 84 6.77 -3.02 -10.30
C GLY A 84 6.27 -3.79 -9.08
N GLU A 85 7.00 -4.82 -8.64
CA GLU A 85 6.73 -5.60 -7.42
C GLU A 85 6.79 -4.70 -6.18
N SER A 86 7.80 -3.82 -6.10
CA SER A 86 7.94 -2.86 -5.00
C SER A 86 6.77 -1.88 -4.96
N GLN A 87 6.31 -1.40 -6.12
CA GLN A 87 5.15 -0.50 -6.22
C GLN A 87 3.85 -1.22 -5.86
N SER A 88 3.61 -2.42 -6.37
CA SER A 88 2.45 -3.25 -6.05
C SER A 88 2.37 -3.57 -4.56
N THR A 89 3.50 -3.97 -3.96
CA THR A 89 3.60 -4.24 -2.52
C THR A 89 3.34 -2.97 -1.71
N ARG A 90 3.84 -1.81 -2.15
CA ARG A 90 3.51 -0.55 -1.48
C ARG A 90 2.02 -0.28 -1.54
N GLN A 91 1.40 -0.40 -2.73
CA GLN A 91 -0.03 -0.16 -2.94
C GLN A 91 -0.92 -1.08 -2.09
N SER A 92 -0.59 -2.37 -1.97
CA SER A 92 -1.35 -3.32 -1.15
C SER A 92 -1.28 -2.98 0.35
N LEU A 93 -0.16 -2.41 0.80
CA LEU A 93 0.01 -2.00 2.19
C LEU A 93 -0.60 -0.62 2.49
N LEU A 94 -0.92 0.21 1.49
CA LEU A 94 -1.47 1.57 1.72
C LEU A 94 -2.74 1.56 2.60
N PRO A 95 -3.77 0.71 2.34
CA PRO A 95 -5.00 0.72 3.14
C PRO A 95 -4.76 0.27 4.58
N GLU A 96 -3.92 -0.75 4.78
CA GLU A 96 -3.59 -1.28 6.11
C GLU A 96 -2.85 -0.24 6.94
N GLN A 97 -1.84 0.42 6.36
CA GLN A 97 -1.07 1.46 7.02
C GLN A 97 -1.93 2.67 7.38
N ASN A 98 -2.79 3.12 6.45
CA ASN A 98 -3.72 4.22 6.70
C ASN A 98 -4.68 3.90 7.85
N MET A 99 -5.17 2.67 7.94
CA MET A 99 -6.04 2.23 9.05
C MET A 99 -5.30 2.27 10.39
N LEU A 100 -4.05 1.79 10.43
CA LEU A 100 -3.24 1.80 11.64
C LEU A 100 -2.91 3.24 12.09
N ASN A 101 -2.54 4.10 11.15
CA ASN A 101 -2.29 5.53 11.35
C ASN A 101 -3.53 6.24 11.93
N PHE A 102 -4.69 6.00 11.32
CA PHE A 102 -5.97 6.48 11.84
C PHE A 102 -6.21 6.03 13.29
N LEU A 103 -6.09 4.74 13.58
CA LEU A 103 -6.35 4.18 14.91
C LEU A 103 -5.38 4.71 15.97
N LEU A 104 -4.10 4.92 15.60
CA LEU A 104 -3.08 5.45 16.49
C LEU A 104 -3.35 6.90 16.90
N PHE A 105 -3.97 7.69 16.02
CA PHE A 105 -4.29 9.09 16.30
C PHE A 105 -5.60 9.28 17.09
N VAL A 106 -6.49 8.28 17.17
CA VAL A 106 -7.71 8.38 18.00
C VAL A 106 -7.39 8.67 19.47
N PRO A 107 -6.49 7.93 20.17
CA PRO A 107 -6.08 8.27 21.53
C PRO A 107 -5.47 9.67 21.66
N ILE A 108 -4.75 10.15 20.66
CA ILE A 108 -4.16 11.50 20.65
C ILE A 108 -5.27 12.56 20.70
N GLY A 109 -6.34 12.38 19.92
CA GLY A 109 -7.52 13.25 19.97
C GLY A 109 -8.23 13.26 21.32
N VAL A 110 -8.35 12.08 21.95
CA VAL A 110 -8.92 11.96 23.31
C VAL A 110 -8.08 12.73 24.33
N ILE A 111 -6.76 12.53 24.30
CA ILE A 111 -5.81 13.23 25.19
C ILE A 111 -5.87 14.73 24.94
N ALA A 112 -5.99 15.18 23.69
CA ALA A 112 -6.08 16.61 23.36
C ALA A 112 -7.28 17.29 24.06
N VAL A 113 -8.45 16.64 24.09
CA VAL A 113 -9.63 17.17 24.80
C VAL A 113 -9.38 17.30 26.30
N LEU A 114 -8.66 16.35 26.90
CA LEU A 114 -8.35 16.31 28.33
C LEU A 114 -7.25 17.30 28.72
N ALA A 115 -6.21 17.43 27.90
CA ALA A 115 -5.00 18.18 28.21
C ALA A 115 -5.06 19.65 27.79
N LEU A 116 -5.82 19.97 26.74
CA LEU A 116 -5.85 21.31 26.16
C LEU A 116 -7.13 22.06 26.57
N SER A 117 -6.96 23.31 26.99
CA SER A 117 -8.06 24.19 27.41
C SER A 117 -8.76 24.88 26.23
N SER A 118 -8.05 25.08 25.12
CA SER A 118 -8.55 25.79 23.93
C SER A 118 -9.07 24.83 22.86
N TRP A 119 -10.30 25.05 22.38
CA TRP A 119 -10.92 24.25 21.31
C TRP A 119 -10.13 24.23 20.01
N PRO A 120 -9.64 25.37 19.48
CA PRO A 120 -8.73 25.36 18.34
C PRO A 120 -7.51 24.46 18.55
N LEU A 121 -6.90 24.48 19.74
CA LEU A 121 -5.74 23.63 20.03
C LEU A 121 -6.11 22.14 20.04
N ARG A 122 -7.30 21.78 20.54
CA ARG A 122 -7.81 20.39 20.52
C ARG A 122 -7.92 19.84 19.10
N LEU A 123 -8.45 20.65 18.18
CA LEU A 123 -8.66 20.26 16.78
C LEU A 123 -7.36 20.24 15.99
N LEU A 124 -6.43 21.16 16.28
CA LEU A 124 -5.17 21.27 15.56
C LEU A 124 -4.07 20.32 16.06
N ALA A 125 -4.21 19.73 17.26
CA ALA A 125 -3.20 18.85 17.84
C ALA A 125 -2.84 17.66 16.93
N GLY A 126 -3.86 16.97 16.40
CA GLY A 126 -3.68 15.85 15.47
C GLY A 126 -2.99 16.25 14.15
N PRO A 127 -3.56 17.21 13.38
CA PRO A 127 -2.96 17.68 12.14
C PRO A 127 -1.54 18.20 12.32
N THR A 128 -1.27 18.97 13.38
CA THR A 128 0.07 19.51 13.66
C THR A 128 1.07 18.40 13.97
N LEU A 129 0.68 17.41 14.78
CA LEU A 129 1.53 16.27 15.09
C LEU A 129 1.80 15.43 13.84
N SER A 130 0.79 15.20 13.00
CA SER A 130 0.96 14.45 11.76
C SER A 130 1.89 15.16 10.78
N LEU A 131 1.77 16.48 10.64
CA LEU A 131 2.69 17.30 9.85
C LEU A 131 4.13 17.23 10.38
N ALA A 132 4.30 17.21 11.70
CA ALA A 132 5.62 17.06 12.32
C ALA A 132 6.24 15.68 12.04
N VAL A 133 5.44 14.61 12.08
CA VAL A 133 5.88 13.25 11.73
C VAL A 133 6.30 13.19 10.26
N GLU A 134 5.49 13.75 9.37
CA GLU A 134 5.77 13.80 7.93
C GLU A 134 7.05 14.59 7.63
N ALA A 135 7.21 15.77 8.24
CA ALA A 135 8.42 16.58 8.11
C ALA A 135 9.66 15.84 8.62
N LEU A 136 9.55 15.10 9.73
CA LEU A 136 10.65 14.32 10.27
C LEU A 136 11.01 13.13 9.37
N GLN A 137 10.01 12.44 8.81
CA GLN A 137 10.22 11.35 7.86
C GLN A 137 10.93 11.82 6.58
N TRP A 138 10.61 13.03 6.13
CA TRP A 138 11.25 13.68 4.99
C TRP A 138 12.71 14.04 5.31
N VAL A 139 12.98 14.69 6.46
CA VAL A 139 14.34 15.05 6.90
C VAL A 139 15.22 13.82 7.10
N LEU A 140 14.65 12.74 7.65
CA LEU A 140 15.39 11.49 7.90
C LEU A 140 15.53 10.61 6.64
N ALA A 141 15.06 11.07 5.48
CA ALA A 141 15.15 10.36 4.21
C ALA A 141 14.74 8.88 4.33
N THR A 142 13.68 8.61 5.08
CA THR A 142 13.25 7.24 5.45
C THR A 142 12.82 6.38 4.26
N GLY A 143 12.87 6.92 3.03
CA GLY A 143 12.49 6.22 1.80
C GLY A 143 10.98 5.99 1.67
N ARG A 144 10.17 6.40 2.67
CA ARG A 144 8.72 6.48 2.54
C ARG A 144 8.39 7.71 1.70
N ALA A 145 7.62 7.51 0.64
CA ALA A 145 6.96 8.63 -0.03
C ALA A 145 6.04 9.27 1.01
N SER A 146 6.30 10.54 1.32
CA SER A 146 5.43 11.42 2.08
C SER A 146 4.07 11.43 1.38
N ASP A 147 3.13 10.64 1.87
CA ASP A 147 1.82 10.50 1.24
C ASP A 147 0.82 11.38 1.97
N THR A 148 0.14 12.24 1.24
CA THR A 148 -0.94 13.08 1.77
C THR A 148 -2.03 12.22 2.41
N ALA A 149 -2.15 10.95 2.01
CA ALA A 149 -3.01 9.96 2.63
C ALA A 149 -2.70 9.73 4.13
N ASP A 150 -1.42 9.70 4.52
CA ASP A 150 -1.00 9.53 5.92
C ASP A 150 -1.46 10.73 6.77
N LEU A 151 -1.30 11.95 6.24
CA LEU A 151 -1.74 13.19 6.90
C LEU A 151 -3.26 13.20 7.13
N VAL A 152 -4.03 12.77 6.13
CA VAL A 152 -5.50 12.71 6.20
C VAL A 152 -5.96 11.62 7.17
N ALA A 153 -5.36 10.43 7.14
CA ALA A 153 -5.68 9.33 8.04
C ALA A 153 -5.43 9.71 9.51
N ASN A 154 -4.26 10.26 9.80
CA ASN A 154 -3.90 10.73 11.15
C ASN A 154 -4.83 11.85 11.64
N SER A 155 -5.07 12.85 10.79
CA SER A 155 -5.93 13.99 11.13
C SER A 155 -7.36 13.56 11.41
N SER A 156 -7.92 12.66 10.59
CA SER A 156 -9.28 12.13 10.79
C SER A 156 -9.38 11.28 12.06
N GLY A 157 -8.39 10.43 12.34
CA GLY A 157 -8.31 9.67 13.60
C GLY A 157 -8.34 10.58 14.82
N ALA A 158 -7.52 11.63 14.84
CA ALA A 158 -7.50 12.60 15.93
C ALA A 158 -8.84 13.34 16.09
N LEU A 159 -9.48 13.75 14.99
CA LEU A 159 -10.79 14.40 15.05
C LEU A 159 -11.88 13.48 15.60
N VAL A 160 -11.85 12.19 15.24
CA VAL A 160 -12.75 11.18 15.82
C VAL A 160 -12.50 11.04 17.32
N GLY A 161 -11.25 10.97 17.77
CA GLY A 161 -10.90 10.96 19.19
C GLY A 161 -11.43 12.17 19.96
N VAL A 162 -11.30 13.37 19.38
CA VAL A 162 -11.85 14.60 19.95
C VAL A 162 -13.38 14.51 20.07
N ALA A 163 -14.07 14.08 19.01
CA ALA A 163 -15.52 13.95 18.99
C ALA A 163 -16.03 12.94 20.03
N LEU A 164 -15.39 11.77 20.13
CA LEU A 164 -15.73 10.74 21.12
C LEU A 164 -15.62 11.27 22.55
N MET A 165 -14.49 11.91 22.89
CA MET A 165 -14.26 12.38 24.25
C MET A 165 -15.16 13.58 24.61
N ALA A 166 -15.32 14.53 23.68
CA ALA A 166 -16.23 15.65 23.88
C ALA A 166 -17.68 15.19 24.07
N GLY A 167 -18.13 14.22 23.27
CA GLY A 167 -19.45 13.61 23.40
C GLY A 167 -19.63 12.89 24.74
N ALA A 168 -18.64 12.12 25.19
CA ALA A 168 -18.67 11.44 26.48
C ALA A 168 -18.81 12.43 27.66
N LEU A 169 -18.02 13.52 27.65
CA LEU A 169 -18.10 14.57 28.67
C LEU A 169 -19.45 15.30 28.65
N TYR A 170 -19.99 15.58 27.47
CA TYR A 170 -21.30 16.21 27.32
C TYR A 170 -22.44 15.34 27.87
N ILE A 171 -22.41 14.03 27.60
CA ILE A 171 -23.41 13.09 28.13
C ILE A 171 -23.26 12.95 29.65
N GLY A 172 -22.03 12.84 30.16
CA GLY A 172 -21.75 12.70 31.60
C GLY A 172 -22.24 13.91 32.40
N THR A 173 -21.92 15.13 31.94
CA THR A 173 -22.37 16.37 32.61
C THR A 173 -23.88 16.54 32.63
N ARG A 174 -24.60 16.09 31.58
CA ARG A 174 -26.07 16.11 31.56
C ARG A 174 -26.72 15.13 32.54
N ARG A 175 -26.09 13.97 32.79
CA ARG A 175 -26.61 12.97 33.74
C ARG A 175 -26.50 13.44 35.19
N SER A 176 -25.41 14.12 35.54
CA SER A 176 -25.21 14.67 36.88
C SER A 176 -26.11 15.85 37.23
N ALA A 177 -26.82 16.42 36.25
CA ALA A 177 -27.73 17.55 36.43
C ALA A 177 -29.20 17.12 36.69
N LEU A 178 -29.51 15.82 36.69
CA LEU A 178 -30.83 15.34 37.10
C LEU A 178 -30.89 15.27 38.63
N PRO A 179 -31.78 16.04 39.30
CA PRO A 179 -31.91 15.97 40.75
C PRO A 179 -32.38 14.57 41.16
N GLU A 180 -31.64 13.93 42.06
CA GLU A 180 -32.05 12.70 42.74
C GLU A 180 -33.27 13.05 43.63
N ASN A 181 -34.47 12.77 43.12
CA ASN A 181 -35.71 12.98 43.85
C ASN A 181 -35.78 11.98 45.02
N ARG A 182 -35.39 12.43 46.21
CA ARG A 182 -35.64 11.77 47.51
C ARG A 182 -36.62 12.60 48.33
#